data_AF-A0A7K9TAG1-F1
#
_entry.id   AF-A0A7K9TAG1-F1
#
_cell.length_a   1.000
_cell.length_b   1.000
_cell.length_c   1.000
_cell.angle_alpha   90.00
_cell.angle_beta   90.00
_cell.angle_gamma   90.00
#
_symmetry.space_group_name_H-M   'P 1'
#
loop_
_entity.id
_entity.type
_entity.pdbx_description
1 polymer ?
#
loop_
_entity_poly.entity_id
_entity_poly.type
_entity_poly.pdbx_seq_one_letter_code
_entity_poly.pdbx_strand_id
1 'polypeptide(L)'
;MEPAAAPPPPSPPLPSPAPSAVAAAPGSAELVCAQGRNLKAVLCQRCGSRVLLPGAATFARRELLLPAMRKKAAAAAGSGSGDVVREHWLVRDMFSFENVGFTRDVGNVKFLVCADCEAGPIGWHCLDDKDSFYVALERVAHE
;
A
#
# COMPACT_ATOMS: atom_id res chain seq x y z
N MET A 1 3.50 -54.39 18.47
CA MET A 1 2.45 -53.38 18.27
C MET A 1 2.62 -52.34 19.37
N GLU A 2 3.03 -51.11 19.18
CA GLU A 2 3.65 -50.32 18.10
C GLU A 2 4.26 -49.12 18.88
N PRO A 3 5.46 -48.61 18.57
CA PRO A 3 6.00 -47.47 19.32
C PRO A 3 5.28 -46.18 18.93
N ALA A 4 4.73 -45.48 19.93
CA ALA A 4 4.07 -44.19 19.74
C ALA A 4 5.10 -43.15 19.22
N ALA A 5 4.95 -42.77 17.96
CA ALA A 5 5.74 -41.73 17.33
C ALA A 5 5.43 -40.37 17.97
N ALA A 6 6.46 -39.71 18.50
CA ALA A 6 6.36 -38.35 19.02
C ALA A 6 6.05 -37.35 17.87
N PRO A 7 5.25 -36.30 18.13
CA PRO A 7 4.97 -35.28 17.12
C PRO A 7 6.25 -34.48 16.76
N PRO A 8 6.40 -34.03 15.51
CA PRO A 8 7.55 -33.24 15.09
C PRO A 8 7.55 -31.84 15.77
N PRO A 9 8.74 -31.24 15.99
CA PRO A 9 8.84 -29.89 16.54
C PRO A 9 8.30 -28.83 15.57
N PRO A 10 7.80 -27.69 16.07
CA PRO A 10 7.36 -26.58 15.22
C PRO A 10 8.53 -25.99 14.44
N SER A 11 8.32 -25.76 13.14
CA SER A 11 9.28 -25.11 12.26
C SER A 11 9.65 -23.71 12.75
N PRO A 12 10.91 -23.26 12.60
CA PRO A 12 11.29 -21.89 12.92
C PRO A 12 10.58 -20.90 11.98
N PRO A 13 10.25 -19.68 12.45
CA PRO A 13 9.70 -18.64 11.60
C PRO A 13 10.73 -18.25 10.53
N LEU A 14 10.28 -18.20 9.27
CA LEU A 14 11.07 -17.70 8.15
C LEU A 14 11.53 -16.26 8.45
N PRO A 15 12.77 -15.89 8.10
CA PRO A 15 13.22 -14.51 8.27
C PRO A 15 12.40 -13.59 7.36
N SER A 16 11.71 -12.62 7.98
CA SER A 16 11.07 -11.52 7.27
C SER A 16 12.09 -10.85 6.34
N PRO A 17 11.79 -10.63 5.05
CA PRO A 17 12.70 -9.93 4.17
C PRO A 17 12.88 -8.50 4.68
N ALA A 18 14.12 -8.18 5.06
CA ALA A 18 14.56 -6.80 5.25
C ALA A 18 14.22 -5.97 3.99
N PRO A 19 13.94 -4.66 4.11
CA PRO A 19 13.62 -3.83 2.96
C PRO A 19 14.86 -3.69 2.07
N SER A 20 14.99 -4.58 1.08
CA SER A 20 15.93 -4.44 -0.02
C SER A 20 15.70 -3.09 -0.65
N ALA A 21 16.76 -2.29 -0.76
CA ALA A 21 16.81 -1.09 -1.57
C ALA A 21 16.38 -1.44 -3.00
N VAL A 22 15.10 -1.22 -3.31
CA VAL A 22 14.52 -1.59 -4.58
C VAL A 22 14.77 -0.48 -5.57
N ALA A 23 15.69 -0.75 -6.51
CA ALA A 23 15.95 0.08 -7.66
C ALA A 23 14.63 0.42 -8.37
N ALA A 24 14.33 1.71 -8.46
CA ALA A 24 13.16 2.22 -9.17
C ALA A 24 13.21 1.87 -10.67
N ALA A 25 12.05 1.70 -11.28
CA ALA A 25 11.90 1.44 -12.72
C ALA A 25 12.18 2.77 -13.43
N PRO A 26 12.52 2.76 -14.72
CA PRO A 26 13.00 3.96 -15.40
C PRO A 26 12.01 5.15 -15.39
N GLY A 27 10.70 4.94 -15.14
CA GLY A 27 9.73 6.03 -14.96
C GLY A 27 9.52 6.52 -13.51
N SER A 28 9.85 5.68 -12.51
CA SER A 28 9.65 6.00 -11.08
C SER A 28 10.92 6.57 -10.44
N ALA A 29 12.09 6.42 -11.08
CA ALA A 29 13.36 6.91 -10.58
C ALA A 29 13.41 8.44 -10.42
N GLU A 30 12.69 9.19 -11.27
CA GLU A 30 12.60 10.65 -11.16
C GLU A 30 11.67 11.13 -10.03
N LEU A 31 10.83 10.23 -9.50
CA LEU A 31 9.92 10.52 -8.40
C LEU A 31 10.55 10.22 -7.04
N VAL A 32 11.72 9.57 -7.00
CA VAL A 32 12.35 9.07 -5.79
C VAL A 32 13.69 9.79 -5.58
N CYS A 33 13.90 10.37 -4.41
CA CYS A 33 15.17 11.00 -4.06
C CYS A 33 16.24 9.96 -3.69
N ALA A 34 17.50 10.38 -3.52
CA ALA A 34 18.61 9.49 -3.14
C ALA A 34 18.37 8.72 -1.82
N GLN A 35 17.54 9.26 -0.93
CA GLN A 35 17.14 8.61 0.33
C GLN A 35 15.95 7.64 0.17
N GLY A 36 15.49 7.41 -1.06
CA GLY A 36 14.33 6.55 -1.33
C GLY A 36 12.99 7.20 -1.03
N ARG A 37 12.90 8.52 -0.84
CA ARG A 37 11.65 9.23 -0.51
C ARG A 37 11.00 9.87 -1.72
N ASN A 38 9.71 10.16 -1.66
CA ASN A 38 9.01 10.86 -2.73
C ASN A 38 9.56 12.27 -2.92
N LEU A 39 10.08 12.58 -4.10
CA LEU A 39 10.58 13.90 -4.44
C LEU A 39 9.43 14.90 -4.65
N LYS A 40 8.33 14.42 -5.22
CA LYS A 40 7.13 15.18 -5.57
C LYS A 40 6.01 14.99 -4.56
N ALA A 41 5.11 15.95 -4.47
CA ALA A 41 3.87 15.78 -3.72
C ALA A 41 3.01 14.70 -4.38
N VAL A 42 2.21 13.99 -3.58
CA VAL A 42 1.29 12.97 -4.08
C VAL A 42 -0.12 13.54 -4.00
N LEU A 43 -0.84 13.50 -5.11
CA LEU A 43 -2.18 14.07 -5.24
C LEU A 43 -3.17 13.03 -5.78
N CYS A 44 -4.45 13.28 -5.55
CA CYS A 44 -5.51 12.48 -6.15
C CYS A 44 -5.62 12.77 -7.66
N GLN A 45 -5.57 11.74 -8.52
CA GLN A 45 -5.75 11.89 -9.98
C GLN A 45 -7.16 12.33 -10.41
N ARG A 46 -8.11 12.43 -9.47
CA ARG A 46 -9.52 12.76 -9.75
C ARG A 46 -9.85 14.21 -9.47
N CYS A 47 -9.48 14.71 -8.29
CA CYS A 47 -9.76 16.09 -7.87
C CYS A 47 -8.50 16.93 -7.62
N GLY A 48 -7.30 16.36 -7.68
CA GLY A 48 -6.06 17.05 -7.33
C GLY A 48 -5.86 17.28 -5.83
N SER A 49 -6.70 16.69 -4.96
CA SER A 49 -6.52 16.80 -3.51
C SER A 49 -5.16 16.24 -3.07
N ARG A 50 -4.45 16.97 -2.22
CA ARG A 50 -3.09 16.62 -1.80
C ARG A 50 -3.12 15.52 -0.75
N VAL A 51 -2.55 14.37 -1.07
CA VAL A 51 -2.53 13.18 -0.22
C VAL A 51 -1.26 13.15 0.63
N LEU A 52 -0.10 13.45 0.04
CA LEU A 52 1.19 13.49 0.74
C LEU A 52 2.05 14.67 0.30
N LEU A 53 2.84 15.18 1.23
CA LEU A 53 3.88 16.18 0.97
C LEU A 53 5.14 15.52 0.38
N PRO A 54 5.97 16.27 -0.35
CA PRO A 54 7.29 15.78 -0.80
C PRO A 54 8.14 15.39 0.41
N GLY A 55 8.76 14.21 0.35
CA GLY A 55 9.60 13.65 1.40
C GLY A 55 8.86 12.96 2.55
N ALA A 56 7.53 12.89 2.51
CA ALA A 56 6.70 12.29 3.55
C ALA A 56 6.58 10.75 3.44
N ALA A 57 6.90 10.17 2.30
CA ALA A 57 6.77 8.75 2.02
C ALA A 57 8.04 8.16 1.42
N THR A 58 8.26 6.87 1.64
CA THR A 58 9.39 6.11 1.10
C THR A 58 8.90 5.21 -0.02
N PHE A 59 9.65 5.12 -1.11
CA PHE A 59 9.36 4.21 -2.19
C PHE A 59 9.51 2.76 -1.72
N ALA A 60 8.46 1.97 -1.93
CA ALA A 60 8.44 0.57 -1.60
C ALA A 60 7.87 -0.22 -2.78
N ARG A 61 8.55 -1.32 -3.12
CA ARG A 61 8.00 -2.30 -4.04
C ARG A 61 7.42 -3.46 -3.27
N ARG A 62 6.13 -3.67 -3.46
CA ARG A 62 5.40 -4.80 -2.90
C ARG A 62 4.26 -5.09 -3.86
N GLU A 63 4.05 -6.35 -4.18
CA GLU A 63 2.91 -6.78 -4.97
C GLU A 63 1.68 -6.78 -4.06
N LEU A 64 0.85 -5.76 -4.22
CA LEU A 64 -0.41 -5.60 -3.50
C LEU A 64 -1.55 -5.66 -4.50
N LEU A 65 -2.53 -6.51 -4.20
CA LEU A 65 -3.75 -6.59 -4.99
C LEU A 65 -4.70 -5.50 -4.49
N LEU A 66 -4.83 -4.43 -5.28
CA LEU A 66 -5.82 -3.40 -5.04
C LEU A 66 -7.08 -3.70 -5.85
N PRO A 67 -8.28 -3.73 -5.24
CA PRO A 67 -9.52 -3.79 -5.99
C PRO A 67 -9.58 -2.70 -7.06
N ALA A 68 -10.21 -2.98 -8.20
CA ALA A 68 -10.37 -2.00 -9.27
C ALA A 68 -11.00 -0.70 -8.72
N MET A 69 -10.47 0.46 -9.14
CA MET A 69 -11.03 1.77 -8.84
C MET A 69 -12.52 1.79 -9.25
N ARG A 70 -13.44 1.75 -8.29
CA ARG A 70 -14.88 1.79 -8.53
C ARG A 70 -15.50 2.89 -7.68
N LYS A 71 -16.37 3.70 -8.28
CA LYS A 71 -17.28 4.59 -7.53
C LYS A 71 -18.16 3.70 -6.64
N LYS A 72 -17.95 3.80 -5.32
CA LYS A 72 -18.81 3.37 -4.18
C LYS A 72 -20.05 2.53 -4.56
N ALA A 73 -19.87 1.24 -4.90
CA ALA A 73 -21.01 0.31 -4.96
C ALA A 73 -20.70 -1.21 -4.89
N ALA A 74 -19.46 -1.68 -5.04
CA ALA A 74 -19.24 -3.14 -5.13
C ALA A 74 -17.88 -3.63 -4.62
N ALA A 75 -17.44 -3.18 -3.44
CA ALA A 75 -16.24 -3.72 -2.78
C ALA A 75 -16.52 -4.99 -1.95
N ALA A 76 -17.71 -5.57 -2.04
CA ALA A 76 -18.17 -6.65 -1.16
C ALA A 76 -18.43 -8.01 -1.84
N ALA A 77 -17.96 -8.23 -3.08
CA ALA A 77 -18.15 -9.52 -3.74
C ALA A 77 -16.83 -10.02 -4.34
N GLY A 78 -16.33 -11.13 -3.80
CA GLY A 78 -15.08 -11.79 -4.16
C GLY A 78 -15.05 -12.38 -5.57
N SER A 79 -15.15 -11.53 -6.59
CA SER A 79 -14.96 -11.90 -7.99
C SER A 79 -13.91 -11.01 -8.64
N GLY A 80 -12.65 -11.31 -8.31
CA GLY A 80 -11.54 -11.47 -9.26
C GLY A 80 -10.98 -10.30 -10.06
N SER A 81 -11.46 -9.06 -9.95
CA SER A 81 -10.92 -7.94 -10.75
C SER A 81 -10.27 -6.88 -9.86
N GLY A 82 -9.05 -7.18 -9.42
CA GLY A 82 -8.13 -6.22 -8.80
C GLY A 82 -6.86 -6.13 -9.63
N ASP A 83 -6.22 -4.97 -9.61
CA ASP A 83 -4.91 -4.78 -10.22
C ASP A 83 -3.82 -5.12 -9.21
N VAL A 84 -2.85 -5.92 -9.64
CA VAL A 84 -1.63 -6.15 -8.88
C VAL A 84 -0.71 -4.97 -9.11
N VAL A 85 -0.73 -4.04 -8.15
CA VAL A 85 0.19 -2.91 -8.15
C VAL A 85 1.49 -3.38 -7.51
N ARG A 86 2.63 -2.98 -8.08
CA ARG A 86 3.95 -3.35 -7.57
C ARG A 86 4.66 -2.20 -6.88
N GLU A 87 4.29 -0.96 -7.20
CA GLU A 87 4.99 0.25 -6.80
C GLU A 87 4.10 1.10 -5.90
N HIS A 88 4.60 1.36 -4.69
CA HIS A 88 3.86 2.06 -3.67
C HIS A 88 4.72 3.07 -2.92
N TRP A 89 4.07 4.11 -2.41
CA TRP A 89 4.61 4.95 -1.37
C TRP A 89 4.27 4.34 -0.02
N LEU A 90 5.29 3.84 0.67
CA LEU A 90 5.22 3.43 2.05
C LEU A 90 5.29 4.66 2.94
N VAL A 91 4.19 4.93 3.61
CA VAL A 91 4.07 5.91 4.67
C VAL A 91 4.07 5.15 5.99
N ARG A 92 4.92 5.55 6.93
CA ARG A 92 5.02 4.87 8.22
C ARG A 92 4.09 5.44 9.28
N ASP A 93 3.66 6.67 9.08
CA ASP A 93 2.93 7.42 10.07
C ASP A 93 1.68 8.03 9.44
N MET A 94 0.51 7.78 10.03
CA MET A 94 -0.76 8.26 9.49
C MET A 94 -0.90 9.78 9.50
N PHE A 95 -0.16 10.49 10.35
CA PHE A 95 -0.16 11.95 10.41
C PHE A 95 0.69 12.58 9.31
N SER A 96 1.45 11.77 8.56
CA SER A 96 2.17 12.24 7.38
C SER A 96 1.24 12.45 6.17
N PHE A 97 -0.01 11.98 6.24
CA PHE A 97 -1.02 12.22 5.23
C PHE A 97 -1.71 13.58 5.43
N GLU A 98 -1.93 14.28 4.33
CA GLU A 98 -2.65 15.57 4.32
C GLU A 98 -4.16 15.36 4.20
N ASN A 99 -4.63 14.81 3.06
CA ASN A 99 -6.06 14.62 2.79
C ASN A 99 -6.37 13.18 2.34
N VAL A 100 -6.27 12.23 3.28
CA VAL A 100 -6.58 10.81 3.04
C VAL A 100 -7.79 10.35 3.85
N GLY A 101 -8.61 9.50 3.25
CA GLY A 101 -9.69 8.80 3.93
C GLY A 101 -9.41 7.30 4.04
N PHE A 102 -10.00 6.65 5.04
CA PHE A 102 -9.93 5.22 5.23
C PHE A 102 -11.30 4.60 5.04
N THR A 103 -11.34 3.50 4.30
CA THR A 103 -12.56 2.70 4.13
C THR A 103 -12.82 1.79 5.33
N ARG A 104 -13.99 1.16 5.35
CA ARG A 104 -14.28 0.08 6.31
C ARG A 104 -13.26 -1.04 6.12
N ASP A 105 -12.89 -1.67 7.23
CA ASP A 105 -12.07 -2.88 7.20
C ASP A 105 -12.78 -3.98 6.41
N VAL A 106 -12.00 -4.64 5.55
CA VAL A 106 -12.41 -5.83 4.81
C VAL A 106 -11.44 -6.94 5.21
N GLY A 107 -11.84 -7.74 6.19
CA GLY A 107 -10.94 -8.70 6.85
C GLY A 107 -9.93 -7.99 7.75
N ASN A 108 -8.65 -8.01 7.37
CA ASN A 108 -7.54 -7.34 8.09
C ASN A 108 -6.91 -6.19 7.30
N VAL A 109 -7.62 -5.67 6.31
CA VAL A 109 -7.12 -4.63 5.41
C VAL A 109 -8.05 -3.42 5.45
N LYS A 110 -7.45 -2.23 5.50
CA LYS A 110 -8.13 -0.97 5.23
C LYS A 110 -7.61 -0.38 3.92
N PHE A 111 -8.52 0.00 3.04
CA PHE A 111 -8.13 0.73 1.83
C PHE A 111 -8.13 2.23 2.06
N LEU A 112 -7.18 2.90 1.43
CA LEU A 112 -7.06 4.35 1.43
C LEU A 112 -7.84 4.91 0.25
N VAL A 113 -8.57 5.99 0.48
CA VAL A 113 -9.35 6.74 -0.51
C VAL A 113 -9.00 8.22 -0.41
N CYS A 114 -9.35 9.00 -1.43
CA CYS A 114 -9.26 10.45 -1.35
C CYS A 114 -10.25 10.99 -0.32
N ALA A 115 -9.83 11.90 0.57
CA ALA A 115 -10.74 12.50 1.56
C ALA A 115 -11.82 13.40 0.92
N ASP A 116 -11.46 14.10 -0.16
CA ASP A 116 -12.33 15.08 -0.81
C ASP A 116 -13.38 14.45 -1.76
N CYS A 117 -12.94 13.62 -2.71
CA CYS A 117 -13.82 13.03 -3.72
C CYS A 117 -14.25 11.58 -3.43
N GLU A 118 -13.82 11.00 -2.31
CA GLU A 118 -14.03 9.59 -1.90
C GLU A 118 -13.59 8.56 -2.97
N ALA A 119 -12.81 8.96 -3.97
CA ALA A 119 -12.35 8.07 -5.02
C ALA A 119 -11.24 7.16 -4.50
N GLY A 120 -11.34 5.87 -4.82
CA GLY A 120 -10.30 4.90 -4.56
C GLY A 120 -10.73 3.47 -4.92
N PRO A 121 -9.99 2.45 -4.45
CA PRO A 121 -8.86 2.56 -3.52
C PRO A 121 -7.61 3.15 -4.18
N ILE A 122 -7.01 4.17 -3.55
CA ILE A 122 -5.69 4.73 -3.95
C ILE A 122 -4.54 4.08 -3.19
N GLY A 123 -4.84 3.35 -2.12
CA GLY A 123 -3.85 2.68 -1.30
C GLY A 123 -4.43 1.56 -0.45
N TRP A 124 -3.55 0.94 0.31
CA TRP A 124 -3.78 -0.27 1.08
C TRP A 124 -3.04 -0.18 2.41
N HIS A 125 -3.65 -0.68 3.47
CA HIS A 125 -3.08 -0.72 4.81
C HIS A 125 -3.47 -2.03 5.49
N CYS A 126 -2.48 -2.70 6.09
CA CYS A 126 -2.70 -3.89 6.90
C CYS A 126 -2.98 -3.49 8.34
N LEU A 127 -3.99 -4.07 8.98
CA LEU A 127 -4.23 -3.87 10.41
C LEU A 127 -3.19 -4.55 11.30
N ASP A 128 -2.49 -5.56 10.77
CA ASP A 128 -1.37 -6.21 11.44
C ASP A 128 -0.16 -5.24 11.52
N ASP A 129 0.08 -4.49 10.44
CA ASP A 129 1.14 -3.49 10.32
C ASP A 129 0.59 -2.06 10.48
N LYS A 130 0.31 -1.66 11.73
CA LYS A 130 -0.24 -0.32 12.06
C LYS A 130 0.56 0.86 11.50
N ASP A 131 1.87 0.67 11.31
CA ASP A 131 2.81 1.70 10.85
C ASP A 131 3.22 1.48 9.37
N SER A 132 2.40 0.79 8.57
CA SER A 132 2.68 0.59 7.15
C SER A 132 1.45 0.88 6.30
N PHE A 133 1.47 2.04 5.64
CA PHE A 133 0.44 2.47 4.71
C PHE A 133 1.04 2.54 3.32
N TYR A 134 0.42 1.88 2.35
CA TYR A 134 0.93 1.77 0.99
C TYR A 134 0.02 2.55 0.04
N VAL A 135 0.54 3.58 -0.63
CA VAL A 135 -0.21 4.33 -1.65
C VAL A 135 0.27 3.93 -3.03
N ALA A 136 -0.62 3.44 -3.88
CA ALA A 136 -0.28 2.97 -5.22
C ALA A 136 0.12 4.14 -6.12
N LEU A 137 1.34 4.13 -6.67
CA LEU A 137 1.83 5.20 -7.54
C LEU A 137 0.94 5.38 -8.78
N GLU A 138 0.44 4.28 -9.34
CA GLU A 138 -0.40 4.30 -10.55
C GLU A 138 -1.79 4.91 -10.31
N ARG A 139 -2.26 4.95 -9.06
CA ARG A 139 -3.58 5.46 -8.68
C ARG A 139 -3.56 6.92 -8.21
N VAL A 140 -2.38 7.54 -8.15
CA VAL A 140 -2.14 8.90 -7.66
C VAL A 140 -1.33 9.72 -8.67
N ALA A 141 -1.47 11.04 -8.63
CA ALA A 141 -0.68 11.97 -9.42
C ALA A 141 0.51 12.46 -8.62
N HIS A 142 1.55 12.94 -9.31
CA HIS A 142 2.75 13.49 -8.69
C HIS A 142 3.05 14.87 -9.27
N GLU A 143 3.18 15.87 -8.39
CA GLU A 143 3.49 17.27 -8.74
C GLU A 143 4.65 17.81 -7.89
#